data_AF-A0A6A5Z274-F1
#
_entry.id   AF-A0A6A5Z274-F1
#
_cell.length_a   1.000
_cell.length_b   1.000
_cell.length_c   1.000
_cell.angle_alpha   90.00
_cell.angle_beta   90.00
_cell.angle_gamma   90.00
#
_symmetry.space_group_name_H-M   'P 1'
#
loop_
_entity.id
_entity.type
_entity.pdbx_description
1 polymer ?
#
loop_
_entity_poly.entity_id
_entity_poly.type
_entity_poly.pdbx_seq_one_letter_code
_entity_poly.pdbx_strand_id
1 'polypeptide(L)'
;MKSSIASGVFFSLQILCRSHILLSLSELPRYANPSGTGSKTPKGNGVKTSGSGPYPAQSFIDPTLPSHTIFAPKTPHAGNLSLPFIAWWNGGCTLSAASYENFLVEIASHGYVIAADGTPIGSQIPAVGSQSKVQGMRDSVD
;
A
#
# COMPACT_ATOMS: atom_id res chain seq x y z
N MET A 1 26.19 -41.07 21.79
CA MET A 1 25.30 -39.89 21.89
C MET A 1 25.39 -39.10 20.61
N LYS A 2 24.35 -39.17 19.76
CA LYS A 2 24.00 -38.17 18.74
C LYS A 2 22.53 -38.39 18.36
N SER A 3 21.72 -37.41 18.75
CA SER A 3 20.31 -37.14 18.43
C SER A 3 20.01 -37.39 16.94
N SER A 4 18.97 -38.18 16.58
CA SER A 4 17.57 -37.75 16.27
C SER A 4 17.52 -36.55 15.30
N ILE A 5 16.80 -36.56 14.17
CA ILE A 5 15.33 -36.62 14.08
C ILE A 5 14.90 -37.08 12.66
N ALA A 6 13.82 -37.87 12.63
CA ALA A 6 13.12 -38.39 11.46
C ALA A 6 12.13 -37.38 10.84
N SER A 7 11.55 -37.80 9.72
CA SER A 7 10.29 -37.32 9.14
C SER A 7 10.40 -36.20 8.10
N GLY A 8 10.68 -36.64 6.88
CA GLY A 8 10.09 -36.01 5.71
C GLY A 8 8.58 -36.13 5.80
N VAL A 9 7.91 -34.98 5.90
CA VAL A 9 6.48 -34.86 5.66
C VAL A 9 6.34 -33.97 4.44
N PHE A 10 5.96 -34.60 3.34
CA PHE A 10 5.31 -33.95 2.21
C PHE A 10 4.06 -33.23 2.76
N PHE A 11 4.20 -31.99 3.21
CA PHE A 11 3.06 -31.08 3.32
C PHE A 11 2.75 -30.57 1.93
N SER A 12 2.12 -31.45 1.18
CA SER A 12 1.40 -31.18 -0.05
C SER A 12 0.42 -30.03 0.19
N LEU A 13 0.72 -28.87 -0.38
CA LEU A 13 -0.22 -27.94 -1.00
C LEU A 13 -1.65 -27.93 -0.40
N GLN A 14 -1.74 -27.60 0.89
CA GLN A 14 -2.98 -27.25 1.57
C GLN A 14 -2.70 -26.13 2.59
N ILE A 15 -1.98 -25.09 2.16
CA ILE A 15 -2.19 -23.77 2.74
C ILE A 15 -3.40 -23.24 2.00
N LEU A 16 -4.53 -23.25 2.72
CA LEU A 16 -5.78 -22.60 2.39
C LEU A 16 -5.57 -21.48 1.36
N CYS A 17 -6.00 -21.77 0.13
CA CYS A 17 -6.46 -20.80 -0.85
C CYS A 17 -7.66 -20.06 -0.22
N ARG A 18 -7.39 -19.21 0.77
CA ARG A 18 -8.39 -18.38 1.44
C ARG A 18 -8.61 -17.21 0.50
N SER A 19 -9.51 -17.42 -0.46
CA SER A 19 -10.08 -16.39 -1.32
C SER A 19 -9.03 -15.48 -1.95
N HIS A 20 -8.15 -16.04 -2.78
CA HIS A 20 -7.30 -15.19 -3.61
C HIS A 20 -8.20 -14.29 -4.46
N ILE A 21 -8.01 -12.98 -4.32
CA ILE A 21 -8.50 -11.94 -5.22
C ILE A 21 -7.75 -12.14 -6.54
N LEU A 22 -8.05 -13.22 -7.27
CA LEU A 22 -7.57 -13.44 -8.61
C LEU A 22 -8.63 -12.86 -9.54
N LEU A 23 -8.27 -11.78 -10.22
CA LEU A 23 -9.01 -11.33 -11.38
C LEU A 23 -8.87 -12.42 -12.45
N SER A 24 -9.96 -13.13 -12.74
CA SER A 24 -9.96 -14.09 -13.84
C SER A 24 -9.62 -13.36 -15.13
N LEU A 25 -8.74 -13.95 -15.96
CA LEU A 25 -8.34 -13.34 -17.23
C LEU A 25 -9.56 -13.09 -18.14
N SER A 26 -10.61 -13.91 -18.00
CA SER A 26 -11.90 -13.74 -18.69
C SER A 26 -12.66 -12.47 -18.32
N GLU A 27 -12.34 -11.87 -17.18
CA GLU A 27 -13.00 -10.69 -16.63
C GLU A 27 -12.29 -9.39 -17.04
N LEU A 28 -11.07 -9.47 -17.60
CA LEU A 28 -10.32 -8.31 -18.10
C LEU A 28 -11.12 -7.39 -19.03
N PRO A 29 -11.96 -7.91 -19.96
CA PRO A 29 -12.77 -7.05 -20.82
C PRO A 29 -13.74 -6.14 -20.05
N ARG A 30 -14.14 -6.49 -18.82
CA ARG A 30 -15.00 -5.64 -17.98
C ARG A 30 -14.28 -4.38 -17.47
N TYR A 31 -12.95 -4.43 -17.39
CA TYR A 31 -12.10 -3.30 -16.99
C TYR A 31 -11.58 -2.50 -18.18
N ALA A 32 -11.66 -3.06 -19.39
CA ALA A 32 -11.37 -2.37 -20.64
C ALA A 32 -12.57 -1.49 -21.01
N ASN A 33 -12.75 -0.37 -20.33
CA ASN A 33 -13.67 0.67 -20.79
C ASN A 33 -12.89 1.68 -21.65
N PRO A 34 -12.96 1.63 -22.99
CA PRO A 34 -12.15 2.47 -23.88
C PRO A 34 -12.54 3.95 -23.85
N SER A 35 -13.58 4.32 -23.09
CA SER A 35 -14.12 5.66 -23.07
C SER A 35 -14.67 6.00 -21.69
N GLY A 36 -13.77 6.21 -20.72
CA GLY A 36 -14.15 6.93 -19.51
C GLY A 36 -14.61 8.34 -19.90
N THR A 37 -15.92 8.60 -19.83
CA THR A 37 -16.53 9.93 -20.08
C THR A 37 -16.41 10.88 -18.89
N GLY A 38 -15.73 10.44 -17.82
CA GLY A 38 -15.44 11.26 -16.66
C GLY A 38 -14.50 12.42 -17.01
N SER A 39 -14.75 13.58 -16.42
CA SER A 39 -13.82 14.70 -16.49
C SER A 39 -12.46 14.28 -15.90
N LYS A 40 -11.38 14.50 -16.65
CA LYS A 40 -10.00 14.31 -16.17
C LYS A 40 -9.52 15.46 -15.28
N THR A 41 -10.33 16.52 -15.16
CA THR A 41 -10.01 17.65 -14.30
C THR A 41 -10.18 17.23 -12.84
N PRO A 42 -9.16 17.40 -11.99
CA PRO A 42 -9.29 17.18 -10.56
C PRO A 42 -10.46 18.01 -10.01
N LYS A 43 -11.37 17.38 -9.28
CA LYS A 43 -12.50 18.09 -8.64
C LYS A 43 -12.08 18.92 -7.42
N GLY A 44 -10.88 18.70 -6.90
CA GLY A 44 -10.35 19.39 -5.72
C GLY A 44 -9.44 20.55 -6.07
N ASN A 45 -9.32 21.49 -5.14
CA ASN A 45 -8.40 22.64 -5.20
C ASN A 45 -6.94 22.30 -4.86
N GLY A 46 -6.58 21.00 -4.80
CA GLY A 46 -5.24 20.51 -4.47
C GLY A 46 -4.88 20.59 -2.98
N VAL A 47 -5.77 21.09 -2.13
CA VAL A 47 -5.52 21.16 -0.68
C VAL A 47 -5.56 19.75 -0.08
N LYS A 48 -4.59 19.45 0.78
CA LYS A 48 -4.56 18.20 1.53
C LYS A 48 -5.74 18.11 2.49
N THR A 49 -6.53 17.04 2.36
CA THR A 49 -7.67 16.72 3.23
C THR A 49 -7.39 15.47 4.06
N SER A 50 -8.38 14.95 4.78
CA SER A 50 -8.33 13.62 5.40
C SER A 50 -8.99 12.54 4.51
N GLY A 51 -9.17 12.82 3.21
CA GLY A 51 -9.90 11.98 2.28
C GLY A 51 -11.43 12.17 2.35
N SER A 52 -12.13 11.65 1.35
CA SER A 52 -13.60 11.76 1.20
C SER A 52 -14.36 10.50 1.60
N GLY A 53 -13.64 9.41 1.89
CA GLY A 53 -14.23 8.16 2.35
C GLY A 53 -14.77 8.23 3.79
N PRO A 54 -15.45 7.17 4.25
CA PRO A 54 -16.08 7.11 5.57
C PRO A 54 -15.08 7.13 6.74
N TYR A 55 -13.79 6.93 6.48
CA TYR A 55 -12.77 6.79 7.50
C TYR A 55 -11.68 7.86 7.31
N PRO A 56 -11.79 9.04 7.94
CA PRO A 56 -10.78 10.08 7.80
C PRO A 56 -9.37 9.54 8.02
N ALA A 57 -8.48 9.71 7.04
CA ALA A 57 -7.15 9.13 7.03
C ALA A 57 -6.05 10.16 7.30
N GLN A 58 -4.85 9.65 7.57
CA GLN A 58 -3.64 10.43 7.83
C GLN A 58 -2.40 9.72 7.28
N SER A 59 -1.31 10.49 7.16
CA SER A 59 0.05 10.03 6.86
C SER A 59 0.94 10.13 8.10
N PHE A 60 1.80 9.13 8.35
CA PHE A 60 2.77 9.13 9.45
C PHE A 60 3.97 8.22 9.15
N ILE A 61 5.03 8.33 9.97
CA ILE A 61 6.18 7.42 9.96
C ILE A 61 6.03 6.44 11.12
N ASP A 62 6.23 5.15 10.86
CA ASP A 62 6.29 4.13 11.89
C ASP A 62 7.77 3.74 12.15
N PRO A 63 8.25 3.74 13.42
CA PRO A 63 9.63 3.35 13.73
C PRO A 63 9.99 1.91 13.33
N THR A 64 9.01 1.02 13.23
CA THR A 64 9.20 -0.37 12.77
C THR A 64 9.39 -0.45 11.25
N LEU A 65 8.96 0.58 10.51
CA LEU A 65 9.14 0.70 9.07
C LEU A 65 9.70 2.10 8.71
N PRO A 66 10.95 2.40 9.11
CA PRO A 66 11.48 3.77 9.18
C PRO A 66 11.77 4.41 7.82
N SER A 67 11.78 3.62 6.74
CA SER A 67 12.02 4.10 5.38
C SER A 67 10.74 4.32 4.59
N HIS A 68 9.58 4.35 5.25
CA HIS A 68 8.28 4.38 4.59
C HIS A 68 7.36 5.43 5.20
N THR A 69 6.46 5.94 4.37
CA THR A 69 5.31 6.72 4.80
C THR A 69 4.10 5.80 4.84
N ILE A 70 3.48 5.71 6.00
CA ILE A 70 2.24 4.95 6.20
C ILE A 70 1.05 5.88 6.00
N PHE A 71 0.05 5.40 5.25
CA PHE A 71 -1.26 6.03 5.10
C PHE A 71 -2.32 5.10 5.64
N ALA A 72 -3.12 5.56 6.61
CA ALA A 72 -4.16 4.75 7.24
C ALA A 72 -5.29 5.62 7.82
N PRO A 73 -6.48 5.02 8.06
CA PRO A 73 -7.52 5.64 8.89
C PRO A 73 -6.98 6.14 10.24
N LYS A 74 -7.42 7.32 10.68
CA LYS A 74 -7.00 7.94 11.95
C LYS A 74 -7.40 7.13 13.17
N THR A 75 -8.59 6.58 13.14
CA THR A 75 -9.15 5.76 14.21
C THR A 75 -9.24 4.32 13.72
N PRO A 76 -8.57 3.37 14.38
CA PRO A 76 -8.83 1.95 14.16
C PRO A 76 -10.32 1.70 14.42
N HIS A 77 -10.96 0.87 13.58
CA HIS A 77 -12.35 0.51 13.80
C HIS A 77 -12.55 -0.12 15.17
N ALA A 78 -13.74 0.06 15.75
CA ALA A 78 -14.14 -0.74 16.90
C ALA A 78 -14.26 -2.21 16.45
N GLY A 79 -13.33 -3.07 16.88
CA GLY A 79 -13.31 -4.50 16.60
C GLY A 79 -12.02 -4.98 15.90
N ASN A 80 -11.83 -6.30 15.83
CA ASN A 80 -10.72 -6.95 15.10
C ASN A 80 -10.97 -6.91 13.58
N LEU A 81 -11.00 -5.72 12.98
CA LEU A 81 -11.16 -5.56 11.54
C LEU A 81 -9.80 -5.64 10.83
N SER A 82 -9.65 -6.61 9.92
CA SER A 82 -8.49 -6.70 9.04
C SER A 82 -8.72 -5.80 7.82
N LEU A 83 -7.88 -4.78 7.64
CA LEU A 83 -7.93 -3.92 6.45
C LEU A 83 -7.03 -4.48 5.34
N PRO A 84 -7.40 -4.31 4.05
CA PRO A 84 -6.51 -4.58 2.94
C PRO A 84 -5.27 -3.67 3.01
N PHE A 85 -4.12 -4.24 2.62
CA PHE A 85 -2.83 -3.57 2.62
C PHE A 85 -2.31 -3.35 1.19
N ILE A 86 -1.73 -2.19 0.94
CA ILE A 86 -1.13 -1.82 -0.36
C ILE A 86 0.32 -1.40 -0.12
N ALA A 87 1.25 -2.05 -0.80
CA ALA A 87 2.60 -1.53 -0.95
C ALA A 87 2.64 -0.56 -2.15
N TRP A 88 3.18 0.64 -1.98
CA TRP A 88 3.22 1.69 -3.01
C TRP A 88 4.63 2.14 -3.41
N TRP A 89 4.85 2.35 -4.71
CA TRP A 89 6.11 2.82 -5.31
C TRP A 89 5.92 4.20 -5.96
N ASN A 90 6.87 5.13 -5.77
CA ASN A 90 6.65 6.56 -6.08
C ASN A 90 7.00 7.06 -7.49
N GLY A 91 7.55 6.28 -8.41
CA GLY A 91 7.83 6.85 -9.73
C GLY A 91 8.99 7.82 -9.78
N GLY A 92 9.28 8.33 -10.99
CA GLY A 92 10.05 9.56 -11.19
C GLY A 92 11.48 9.62 -10.65
N CYS A 93 12.10 8.47 -10.34
CA CYS A 93 13.39 8.39 -9.65
C CYS A 93 13.39 9.07 -8.27
N THR A 94 12.23 9.16 -7.61
CA THR A 94 12.08 9.76 -6.28
C THR A 94 11.87 8.70 -5.21
N LEU A 95 12.31 9.01 -4.00
CA LEU A 95 12.07 8.24 -2.76
C LEU A 95 11.27 9.13 -1.81
N SER A 96 10.06 9.47 -2.23
CA SER A 96 9.15 10.32 -1.46
C SER A 96 7.71 10.17 -1.92
N ALA A 97 6.80 10.02 -0.96
CA ALA A 97 5.37 9.91 -1.19
C ALA A 97 4.64 11.26 -1.28
N ALA A 98 5.32 12.40 -1.10
CA ALA A 98 4.66 13.70 -0.97
C ALA A 98 3.83 14.09 -2.19
N SER A 99 4.31 13.80 -3.40
CA SER A 99 3.58 14.09 -4.64
C SER A 99 2.29 13.28 -4.79
N TYR A 100 2.16 12.18 -4.06
CA TYR A 100 0.97 11.31 -4.06
C TYR A 100 0.15 11.43 -2.79
N GLU A 101 0.52 12.31 -1.86
CA GLU A 101 -0.06 12.32 -0.52
C GLU A 101 -1.58 12.46 -0.53
N ASN A 102 -2.13 13.38 -1.34
CA ASN A 102 -3.57 13.55 -1.50
C ASN A 102 -4.27 12.30 -2.02
N PHE A 103 -3.64 11.60 -2.97
CA PHE A 103 -4.19 10.39 -3.57
C PHE A 103 -4.15 9.21 -2.60
N LEU A 104 -3.04 9.02 -1.91
CA LEU A 104 -2.85 7.92 -0.96
C LEU A 104 -3.71 8.10 0.30
N VAL A 105 -3.87 9.34 0.78
CA VAL A 105 -4.83 9.66 1.86
C VAL A 105 -6.27 9.39 1.40
N GLU A 106 -6.62 9.72 0.16
CA GLU A 106 -7.95 9.43 -0.37
C GLU A 106 -8.23 7.92 -0.37
N ILE A 107 -7.33 7.10 -0.92
CA ILE A 107 -7.48 5.63 -0.89
C ILE A 107 -7.59 5.11 0.53
N ALA A 108 -6.68 5.54 1.42
CA ALA A 108 -6.71 5.12 2.82
C ALA A 108 -8.04 5.46 3.49
N SER A 109 -8.68 6.57 3.11
CA SER A 109 -9.96 6.98 3.67
C SER A 109 -11.15 6.07 3.34
N HIS A 110 -10.99 5.21 2.34
CA HIS A 110 -11.95 4.16 1.99
C HIS A 110 -11.67 2.81 2.69
N GLY A 111 -10.78 2.79 3.68
CA GLY A 111 -10.52 1.61 4.51
C GLY A 111 -9.34 0.76 4.03
N TYR A 112 -8.25 1.41 3.62
CA TYR A 112 -7.01 0.74 3.23
C TYR A 112 -5.85 1.20 4.11
N VAL A 113 -4.87 0.33 4.31
CA VAL A 113 -3.56 0.68 4.85
C VAL A 113 -2.54 0.64 3.72
N ILE A 114 -1.71 1.67 3.61
CA ILE A 114 -0.74 1.79 2.52
C ILE A 114 0.63 2.10 3.10
N ALA A 115 1.65 1.35 2.69
CA ALA A 115 3.04 1.69 2.94
C ALA A 115 3.69 2.13 1.63
N ALA A 116 3.98 3.43 1.51
CA ALA A 116 4.76 3.97 0.42
C ALA A 116 6.23 4.04 0.84
N ASP A 117 7.14 3.59 -0.01
CA ASP A 117 8.56 3.74 0.29
C ASP A 117 8.98 5.22 0.27
N GLY A 118 10.01 5.56 1.02
CA GLY A 118 10.41 6.95 1.25
C GLY A 118 9.55 7.71 2.25
N THR A 119 10.13 8.78 2.79
CA THR A 119 9.51 9.65 3.79
C THR A 119 8.80 10.84 3.13
N PRO A 120 7.88 11.53 3.82
CA PRO A 120 7.35 12.81 3.34
C PRO A 120 8.50 13.81 3.09
N ILE A 121 8.37 14.67 2.09
CA ILE A 121 9.36 15.73 1.84
C ILE A 121 9.43 16.60 3.10
N GLY A 122 10.59 16.60 3.75
CA GLY A 122 10.81 17.30 5.02
C GLY A 122 11.64 16.50 6.04
N SER A 123 11.71 15.16 5.92
CA SER A 123 12.44 14.34 6.90
C SER A 123 13.86 13.96 6.49
N GLN A 124 14.18 13.88 5.19
CA GLN A 124 15.54 13.79 4.65
C GLN A 124 15.50 14.35 3.21
N ILE A 125 16.47 15.16 2.79
CA ILE A 125 16.68 15.44 1.36
C ILE A 125 16.98 14.07 0.71
N PRO A 126 16.17 13.55 -0.22
CA PRO A 126 16.54 12.35 -0.93
C PRO A 126 17.86 12.66 -1.64
N ALA A 127 18.92 11.90 -1.36
CA ALA A 127 20.15 12.01 -2.14
C ALA A 127 19.79 11.96 -3.63
N VAL A 128 20.46 12.75 -4.47
CA VAL A 128 20.22 12.70 -5.92
C VAL A 128 20.45 11.26 -6.40
N GLY A 129 19.41 10.62 -6.93
CA GLY A 129 19.41 9.19 -7.28
C GLY A 129 18.76 8.24 -6.24
N SER A 130 18.27 8.77 -5.12
CA SER A 130 17.38 8.06 -4.19
C SER A 130 16.04 7.84 -4.87
N GLN A 131 15.91 6.68 -5.48
CA GLN A 131 14.69 6.18 -6.07
C GLN A 131 14.11 5.05 -5.22
N SER A 132 12.79 4.90 -5.35
CA SER A 132 12.05 3.78 -4.82
C SER A 132 12.61 2.44 -5.37
N LYS A 133 12.94 1.48 -4.51
CA LYS A 133 13.63 0.21 -4.87
C LYS A 133 12.72 -0.99 -4.67
N VAL A 134 12.94 -2.06 -5.46
CA VAL A 134 12.24 -3.34 -5.27
C VAL A 134 12.38 -3.86 -3.84
N GLN A 135 13.54 -3.67 -3.20
CA GLN A 135 13.72 -4.09 -1.81
C GLN A 135 12.82 -3.31 -0.85
N GLY A 136 12.70 -1.99 -0.99
CA GLY A 136 11.80 -1.19 -0.16
C GLY A 136 10.34 -1.63 -0.28
N MET A 137 9.93 -2.12 -1.46
CA MET A 137 8.61 -2.70 -1.66
C MET A 137 8.42 -4.05 -0.96
N ARG A 138 9.49 -4.86 -0.85
CA ARG A 138 9.47 -6.13 -0.10
C ARG A 138 9.40 -5.84 1.40
N ASP A 139 10.17 -4.87 1.86
CA ASP A 139 10.19 -4.45 3.26
C ASP A 139 8.80 -3.96 3.75
N SER A 140 7.89 -3.58 2.85
CA SER A 140 6.50 -3.24 3.21
C SER A 140 5.65 -4.44 3.65
N VAL A 141 6.04 -5.67 3.31
CA VAL A 141 5.25 -6.89 3.54
C VAL A 141 5.98 -7.97 4.34
N ASP A 142 7.28 -7.79 4.59
CA ASP A 142 8.12 -8.67 5.40
C ASP A 142 8.01 -8.36 6.90
#